data_AF-A0A173YXJ1-F1
#
_entry.id   AF-A0A173YXJ1-F1
#
_cell.length_a   1.000
_cell.length_b   1.000
_cell.length_c   1.000
_cell.angle_alpha   90.00
_cell.angle_beta   90.00
_cell.angle_gamma   90.00
#
_symmetry.space_group_name_H-M   'P 1'
#
loop_
_entity.id
_entity.type
_entity.pdbx_description
1 polymer ?
#
loop_
_entity_poly.entity_id
_entity_poly.type
_entity_poly.pdbx_seq_one_letter_code
_entity_poly.pdbx_strand_id
1 'polypeptide(L)' 'MFYKVNADKEKDLCNHFGVQALPTLFFIPAGGKPIIEVGATPEKYVQIIEEQLLK' A
#
# COMPACT_ATOMS: atom_id res chain seq x y z
N MET A 1 3.43 1.67 11.33
CA MET A 1 4.47 2.56 10.76
C MET A 1 4.11 2.86 9.32
N PHE A 2 4.33 4.09 8.86
CA PHE A 2 4.01 4.49 7.49
C PHE A 2 5.28 4.77 6.72
N TYR A 3 5.42 4.13 5.56
CA TYR A 3 6.53 4.35 4.64
C TYR A 3 6.02 4.98 3.35
N LYS A 4 6.84 5.85 2.76
CA LYS A 4 6.56 6.45 1.45
C LYS A 4 7.71 6.12 0.52
N VAL A 5 7.36 5.56 -0.63
CA VAL A 5 8.29 5.29 -1.73
C VAL A 5 8.05 6.33 -2.81
N ASN A 6 9.11 6.95 -3.30
CA ASN A 6 9.02 7.88 -4.43
C ASN A 6 9.12 7.08 -5.74
N ALA A 7 8.00 6.96 -6.45
CA ALA A 7 7.92 6.19 -7.69
C ALA A 7 8.77 6.77 -8.84
N ASP A 8 9.04 8.08 -8.84
CA ASP A 8 9.91 8.70 -9.86
C ASP A 8 11.37 8.27 -9.69
N LYS A 9 11.79 8.03 -8.44
CA LYS A 9 13.14 7.59 -8.09
C LYS A 9 13.31 6.06 -8.12
N GLU A 10 12.30 5.32 -7.67
CA GLU A 10 12.36 3.87 -7.45
C GLU A 10 11.66 3.06 -8.56
N LYS A 11 12.02 3.31 -9.82
CA LYS A 11 11.33 2.72 -10.99
C LYS A 11 11.39 1.20 -11.03
N ASP A 12 12.55 0.61 -10.74
CA ASP A 12 12.72 -0.86 -10.77
C ASP A 12 11.88 -1.55 -9.69
N LEU A 13 11.78 -0.93 -8.51
CA LEU A 13 10.93 -1.40 -7.42
C LEU A 13 9.45 -1.33 -7.84
N CYS A 14 9.02 -0.20 -8.40
CA CYS A 14 7.65 -0.05 -8.91
C CYS A 14 7.32 -1.10 -9.98
N ASN A 15 8.24 -1.37 -10.91
CA ASN A 15 8.07 -2.40 -11.93
C ASN A 15 7.98 -3.80 -11.32
N HIS A 16 8.85 -4.13 -10.36
CA HIS A 16 8.84 -5.43 -9.67
C HIS A 16 7.51 -5.69 -8.96
N PHE A 17 6.95 -4.66 -8.31
CA PHE A 17 5.68 -4.74 -7.61
C PHE A 17 4.45 -4.45 -8.49
N GLY A 18 4.63 -4.24 -9.81
CA GLY A 18 3.54 -4.00 -10.75
C GLY A 18 2.74 -2.71 -10.49
N VAL A 19 3.38 -1.67 -9.96
CA VAL A 19 2.76 -0.37 -9.69
C VAL A 19 2.47 0.35 -11.02
N GLN A 20 1.18 0.52 -11.34
CA GLN A 20 0.73 1.10 -12.61
C GLN A 20 0.08 2.49 -12.45
N ALA A 21 -0.42 2.83 -11.27
CA ALA A 21 -1.08 4.10 -10.99
C ALA A 21 -0.67 4.64 -9.61
N LEU A 22 -0.76 5.96 -9.46
CA LEU A 22 -0.40 6.63 -8.21
C LEU A 22 -1.63 7.31 -7.57
N PRO A 23 -1.75 7.27 -6.23
CA PRO A 23 -0.94 6.45 -5.33
C PRO A 23 -1.37 4.97 -5.39
N THR A 24 -0.41 4.06 -5.20
CA THR A 24 -0.69 2.65 -4.88
C THR A 24 -0.22 2.40 -3.44
N LEU A 25 -1.09 1.83 -2.62
CA LEU A 25 -0.87 1.60 -1.20
C LEU A 25 -0.77 0.10 -0.93
N PHE A 26 0.26 -0.28 -0.17
CA PHE A 26 0.46 -1.63 0.31
C PHE A 26 0.24 -1.64 1.82
N PHE A 27 -0.81 -2.34 2.26
CA PHE A 27 -1.05 -2.60 3.67
C PHE A 27 -0.49 -3.99 4.01
N ILE A 28 0.56 -4.02 4.83
CA ILE A 28 1.33 -5.24 5.12
C ILE A 28 1.09 -5.62 6.59
N PRO A 29 0.20 -6.59 6.87
CA PRO A 29 -0.03 -7.08 8.23
C PRO A 29 1.16 -7.88 8.74
N ALA A 30 1.26 -8.06 10.07
CA ALA A 30 2.31 -8.86 10.69
C ALA A 30 2.25 -10.34 10.27
N GLY A 31 1.07 -10.84 9.89
CA GLY A 31 0.85 -12.15 9.29
C GLY A 31 -0.23 -12.10 8.21
N GLY A 32 -0.16 -13.02 7.25
CA GLY A 32 -1.06 -13.04 6.10
C GLY A 32 -0.46 -12.38 4.85
N LYS A 33 -1.32 -12.10 3.87
CA LYS A 33 -0.91 -11.52 2.58
C LYS A 33 -1.09 -10.00 2.59
N PRO A 34 -0.22 -9.24 1.90
CA PRO A 34 -0.43 -7.81 1.70
C PRO A 34 -1.75 -7.49 0.99
N ILE A 35 -2.37 -6.38 1.38
CA ILE A 35 -3.55 -5.82 0.71
C ILE A 35 -3.08 -4.65 -0.13
N ILE A 36 -3.45 -4.64 -1.41
CA ILE A 36 -3.02 -3.63 -2.39
C ILE A 36 -4.22 -2.80 -2.78
N GLU A 37 -4.13 -1.49 -2.59
CA GLU A 37 -5.15 -0.54 -2.99
C GLU A 37 -4.59 0.48 -3.97
N VAL A 38 -5.36 0.82 -5.00
CA VAL A 38 -4.98 1.78 -6.03
C VAL A 38 -5.91 2.98 -5.95
N GLY A 39 -5.33 4.19 -5.93
CA GLY A 39 -6.08 5.44 -5.81
C GLY A 39 -6.03 6.03 -4.41
N ALA A 40 -6.90 7.02 -4.14
CA ALA A 40 -6.97 7.80 -2.91
C ALA A 40 -8.39 7.76 -2.30
N THR A 41 -8.69 6.75 -1.49
CA THR A 41 -9.96 6.56 -0.77
C THR A 41 -9.73 6.50 0.74
N PRO A 42 -9.63 7.64 1.45
CA PRO A 42 -9.26 7.69 2.87
C PRO A 42 -10.13 6.83 3.78
N GLU A 43 -11.43 6.76 3.53
CA GLU A 43 -12.39 6.00 4.35
C GLU A 43 -12.05 4.50 4.36
N LYS A 44 -11.65 3.97 3.19
CA LYS A 44 -11.24 2.58 3.03
C LYS A 44 -9.94 2.28 3.77
N TYR A 45 -9.03 3.25 3.88
CA TYR A 45 -7.73 3.05 4.54
C TYR A 45 -7.88 2.88 6.04
N VAL A 46 -8.73 3.68 6.65
CA VAL A 46 -9.03 3.59 8.08
C VAL A 46 -9.59 2.19 8.39
N GLN A 47 -10.57 1.74 7.62
CA GLN A 47 -11.15 0.40 7.77
C GLN A 47 -10.10 -0.72 7.65
N ILE A 48 -9.25 -0.68 6.61
CA ILE A 48 -8.20 -1.70 6.44
C ILE A 48 -7.20 -1.68 7.60
N ILE A 49 -6.79 -0.51 8.07
CA ILE A 49 -5.85 -0.38 9.19
C ILE A 49 -6.44 -0.97 10.47
N GLU A 50 -7.66 -0.58 10.83
CA GLU A 50 -8.31 -1.02 12.06
C GLU A 50 -8.66 -2.51 12.02
N GLU A 51 -9.08 -3.04 10.87
CA GLU A 51 -9.57 -4.41 10.79
C GLU A 51 -8.50 -5.45 10.47
N GLN A 52 -7.44 -5.08 9.74
CA GLN A 52 -6.48 -6.04 9.17
C GLN A 52 -5.05 -5.82 9.66
N LEU A 53 -4.69 -4.62 10.14
CA LEU A 53 -3.31 -4.30 10.55
C LEU A 53 -3.11 -4.21 12.07
N LEU A 54 -4.14 -3.81 12.82
CA LEU A 54 -4.05 -3.56 14.27
C LEU A 54 -4.63 -4.68 15.16
N LYS A 55 -5.20 -5.73 14.56
CA LYS A 55 -5.67 -6.92 15.28
C LYS A 55 -4.57 -7.97 15.34
#